data_AF-A0A3D0MA43-F1
#
_entry.id   AF-A0A3D0MA43-F1
#
_cell.length_a   1.000
_cell.length_b   1.000
_cell.length_c   1.000
_cell.angle_alpha   90.00
_cell.angle_beta   90.00
_cell.angle_gamma   90.00
#
_symmetry.space_group_name_H-M   'P 1'
#
loop_
_entity.id
_entity.type
_entity.pdbx_description
1 polymer ?
#
loop_
_entity_poly.entity_id
_entity_poly.type
_entity_poly.pdbx_seq_one_letter_code
_entity_poly.pdbx_strand_id
1 'polypeptide(L)' 'IPEINTGGMWPGRNKEPYLNQWMLRLLKSHGYPVIIDSDCHRAGDIDHGFCEAVDAARQAGYTSVMALGKDNILEEIGL' A
#
# COMPACT_ATOMS: atom_id res chain seq x y z
N ILE A 1 -11.47 -1.04 0.62
CA ILE A 1 -10.44 -0.59 -0.35
C ILE A 1 -9.31 -1.61 -0.23
N PRO A 2 -8.76 -2.15 -1.34
CA PRO A 2 -7.63 -3.06 -1.27
C PRO A 2 -6.39 -2.40 -0.64
N GLU A 3 -5.64 -3.18 0.14
CA GLU A 3 -4.51 -2.69 0.94
C GLU A 3 -3.19 -3.24 0.40
N ILE A 4 -2.26 -2.34 0.09
CA ILE A 4 -0.85 -2.69 -0.15
C ILE A 4 -0.21 -2.90 1.22
N ASN A 5 -0.33 -4.13 1.72
CA ASN A 5 0.06 -4.48 3.08
C ASN A 5 1.52 -4.93 3.13
N THR A 6 2.31 -4.28 3.98
CA THR A 6 3.76 -4.48 4.12
C THR A 6 4.14 -5.34 5.33
N GLY A 7 3.17 -5.74 6.16
CA GLY A 7 3.40 -6.60 7.32
C GLY A 7 3.97 -7.98 6.95
N GLY A 8 3.59 -8.50 5.77
CA GLY A 8 4.17 -9.73 5.21
C GLY A 8 5.65 -9.61 4.81
N MET A 9 6.19 -8.40 4.73
CA MET A 9 7.62 -8.16 4.45
C MET A 9 8.47 -8.33 5.69
N TRP A 10 7.94 -8.10 6.90
CA TRP A 10 8.67 -8.29 8.15
C TRP A 10 8.83 -9.78 8.52
N PRO A 11 10.01 -10.25 9.00
CA PRO A 11 11.29 -9.57 9.21
C PRO A 11 12.28 -9.75 8.02
N GLY A 12 11.81 -9.59 6.78
CA GLY A 12 12.58 -9.73 5.54
C GLY A 12 12.31 -11.01 4.75
N ARG A 13 11.19 -11.71 5.01
CA ARG A 13 10.85 -12.98 4.32
C ARG A 13 10.34 -12.76 2.90
N ASN A 14 9.57 -11.70 2.70
CA ASN A 14 9.09 -11.27 1.39
C ASN A 14 9.73 -9.92 1.04
N LYS A 15 10.11 -9.75 -0.23
CA LYS A 15 10.69 -8.50 -0.75
C LYS A 15 9.66 -7.57 -1.37
N GLU A 16 8.41 -8.03 -1.46
CA GLU A 16 7.29 -7.30 -2.06
C GLU A 16 6.12 -7.30 -1.04
N PRO A 17 5.28 -6.25 -1.06
CA PRO A 17 4.08 -6.21 -0.23
C PRO A 17 3.06 -7.28 -0.65
N TYR A 18 2.13 -7.56 0.25
CA TYR A 18 0.87 -8.21 -0.11
C TYR A 18 0.05 -7.29 -1.02
N LEU A 19 -0.64 -7.88 -1.99
CA LEU A 19 -0.89 -7.33 -3.33
C LEU A 19 0.40 -7.22 -4.15
N ASN A 20 0.76 -8.33 -4.79
CA ASN A 20 1.84 -8.35 -5.76
C ASN A 20 1.51 -7.52 -7.01
N GLN A 21 2.50 -7.32 -7.88
CA GLN A 21 2.35 -6.50 -9.07
C GLN A 21 1.19 -6.87 -10.00
N TRP A 22 0.91 -8.17 -10.17
CA TRP A 22 -0.20 -8.59 -11.01
C TRP A 22 -1.54 -8.16 -10.41
N MET A 23 -1.74 -8.33 -9.10
CA MET A 23 -2.94 -7.90 -8.39
C MET A 23 -3.11 -6.38 -8.47
N LEU A 24 -2.03 -5.62 -8.27
CA LEU A 24 -2.08 -4.16 -8.33
C LEU A 24 -2.49 -3.65 -9.72
N ARG A 25 -1.94 -4.21 -10.80
CA ARG A 25 -2.31 -3.87 -12.18
C ARG A 25 -3.77 -4.25 -12.47
N LEU A 26 -4.23 -5.39 -11.96
CA LEU A 26 -5.62 -5.83 -12.12
C LEU A 26 -6.58 -4.86 -11.42
N LEU A 27 -6.27 -4.44 -10.19
CA LEU A 27 -7.06 -3.45 -9.46
C LEU A 27 -7.07 -2.10 -10.20
N LYS A 28 -5.90 -1.68 -10.71
CA LYS A 28 -5.76 -0.41 -11.44
C LYS A 28 -6.58 -0.41 -12.73
N SER A 29 -6.57 -1.51 -13.48
CA SER A 29 -7.33 -1.61 -14.74
C SER A 29 -8.85 -1.57 -14.53
N HIS A 30 -9.32 -1.91 -13.32
CA HIS A 30 -10.73 -1.81 -12.92
C HIS A 30 -11.06 -0.49 -12.20
N GLY A 31 -10.09 0.42 -12.06
CA GLY A 31 -10.30 1.72 -11.42
C GLY A 31 -10.46 1.68 -9.91
N TYR A 32 -10.04 0.60 -9.24
CA TYR A 32 -10.04 0.57 -7.77
C TYR A 32 -8.92 1.45 -7.22
N PRO A 33 -9.19 2.29 -6.19
CA PRO A 33 -8.14 2.92 -5.41
C PRO A 33 -7.48 1.89 -4.47
N VAL A 34 -6.33 2.26 -3.90
CA VAL A 34 -5.60 1.44 -2.91
C VAL A 34 -5.16 2.29 -1.73
N ILE A 35 -4.89 1.66 -0.59
CA ILE A 35 -4.30 2.26 0.62
C ILE A 35 -3.02 1.50 0.97
N ILE A 36 -2.06 2.14 1.64
CA ILE A 36 -0.84 1.51 2.14
C ILE A 36 -1.01 1.26 3.64
N ASP A 37 -0.66 0.05 4.08
CA ASP A 37 -0.77 -0.37 5.48
C ASP A 37 0.44 -1.24 5.89
N SER A 38 0.86 -1.15 7.15
CA SER A 38 1.98 -1.96 7.69
C SER A 38 1.54 -3.19 8.45
N ASP A 39 0.30 -3.26 8.91
CA ASP A 39 -0.21 -4.29 9.82
C ASP A 39 0.78 -4.59 10.97
N CYS A 40 1.45 -3.51 11.41
CA CYS A 40 2.54 -3.66 12.36
C CYS A 40 1.99 -3.97 13.75
N HIS A 41 2.67 -4.85 14.45
CA HIS A 41 2.34 -5.22 15.84
C HIS A 41 3.28 -4.52 16.85
N ARG A 42 4.13 -3.62 16.36
CA ARG A 42 5.18 -2.91 17.11
C ARG A 42 5.25 -1.48 16.61
N ALA A 43 5.19 -0.51 17.52
CA ALA A 43 5.17 0.91 17.16
C ALA A 43 6.38 1.37 16.34
N GLY A 44 7.55 0.74 16.51
CA GLY A 44 8.76 1.06 15.74
C GLY A 44 8.73 0.60 14.28
N ASP A 45 7.74 -0.21 13.90
CA ASP A 45 7.61 -0.80 12.56
C ASP A 45 6.40 -0.21 11.80
N ILE A 46 5.86 0.94 12.25
CA ILE A 46 4.61 1.54 11.75
C ILE A 46 4.63 1.89 10.26
N ASP A 47 5.80 2.19 9.71
CA ASP A 47 6.03 2.56 8.32
C ASP A 47 6.95 1.56 7.58
N HIS A 48 7.19 0.39 8.18
CA HIS A 48 8.07 -0.62 7.59
C HIS A 48 7.57 -1.03 6.20
N GLY A 49 8.42 -0.93 5.17
CA GLY A 49 8.08 -1.33 3.80
C GLY A 49 7.27 -0.31 2.99
N PHE A 50 7.00 0.89 3.53
CA PHE A 50 6.19 1.90 2.83
C PHE A 50 6.85 2.40 1.54
N CYS A 51 8.17 2.52 1.49
CA CYS A 51 8.89 2.87 0.26
C CYS A 51 8.63 1.85 -0.84
N GLU A 52 8.72 0.56 -0.51
CA GLU A 52 8.46 -0.55 -1.41
C GLU A 52 7.00 -0.61 -1.86
N ALA A 53 6.05 -0.30 -0.96
CA ALA A 53 4.64 -0.18 -1.30
C ALA A 53 4.36 0.96 -2.30
N VAL A 54 4.97 2.14 -2.09
CA VAL A 54 4.89 3.29 -3.00
C VAL A 54 5.46 2.93 -4.38
N ASP A 55 6.63 2.29 -4.41
CA ASP A 55 7.26 1.87 -5.66
C ASP A 55 6.41 0.81 -6.39
N ALA A 56 5.83 -0.15 -5.67
CA ALA A 56 4.92 -1.13 -6.23
C ALA A 56 3.67 -0.47 -6.83
N ALA A 57 3.08 0.51 -6.13
CA ALA A 57 1.93 1.25 -6.62
C ALA A 57 2.25 2.05 -7.89
N ARG A 58 3.36 2.79 -7.90
CA ARG A 58 3.81 3.55 -9.08
C ARG A 58 4.07 2.64 -10.29
N GLN A 59 4.76 1.52 -10.07
CA GLN A 59 5.03 0.53 -11.12
C GLN A 59 3.75 -0.13 -11.69
N ALA A 60 2.68 -0.20 -10.89
CA ALA A 60 1.37 -0.67 -11.32
C ALA A 60 0.53 0.40 -12.04
N GLY A 61 1.00 1.65 -12.08
CA GLY A 61 0.36 2.76 -12.78
C GLY A 61 -0.53 3.64 -11.89
N TYR A 62 -0.45 3.52 -10.56
CA TYR A 62 -1.09 4.47 -9.66
C TYR A 62 -0.32 5.79 -9.61
N THR A 63 -1.05 6.90 -9.52
CA THR A 63 -0.51 8.26 -9.31
C THR A 63 -0.85 8.81 -7.93
N SER A 64 -1.69 8.09 -7.20
CA SER A 64 -2.25 8.46 -5.90
C SER A 64 -2.72 7.21 -5.15
N VAL A 65 -2.87 7.36 -3.84
CA VAL A 65 -3.46 6.38 -2.92
C VAL A 65 -4.49 7.07 -2.05
N MET A 66 -5.34 6.29 -1.39
CA MET A 66 -6.21 6.79 -0.34
C MET A 66 -5.49 6.73 1.00
N ALA A 67 -5.75 7.70 1.86
CA ALA A 67 -5.36 7.68 3.26
C ALA A 67 -6.56 8.07 4.13
N LEU A 68 -6.63 7.56 5.35
CA LEU A 68 -7.61 8.02 6.32
C LEU A 68 -7.18 9.39 6.84
N GLY A 69 -7.88 10.42 6.40
CA GLY A 69 -7.66 11.82 6.76
C GLY A 69 -8.38 12.21 8.04
N LYS A 70 -8.57 13.52 8.22
CA LYS A 70 -9.27 14.04 9.41
C LYS A 70 -10.74 13.63 9.37
N ASP A 71 -11.36 13.56 10.56
CA ASP A 71 -12.78 13.23 10.72
C ASP A 71 -13.18 11.83 10.19
N ASN A 72 -12.20 10.92 10.04
CA ASN A 72 -12.39 9.56 9.50
C ASN A 72 -12.87 9.55 8.03
N ILE A 73 -12.50 10.57 7.26
CA ILE A 73 -12.81 10.66 5.84
C ILE A 73 -11.59 10.20 5.04
N LEU A 74 -11.81 9.41 3.99
CA LEU A 74 -10.74 9.01 3.09
C LEU A 74 -10.39 10.16 2.15
N GLU A 75 -9.10 10.49 2.08
CA GLU A 75 -8.53 11.53 1.24
C GLU A 75 -7.58 10.90 0.22
N GLU A 76 -7.57 11.44 -0.99
CA GLU A 76 -6.62 11.03 -2.04
C GLU A 76 -5.31 11.81 -1.87
N ILE A 77 -4.18 11.08 -1.79
CA ILE A 77 -2.84 11.64 -1.63
C ILE A 77 -1.98 11.19 -2.82
N GLY A 78 -1.24 12.13 -3.42
CA GLY A 78 -0.34 11.85 -4.55
C GLY A 78 0.85 10.96 -4.15
N LEU A 79 1.23 10.04 -5.05
CA LEU A 79 2.35 9.11 -4.88
C LEU A 79 3.69 9.73 -5.25
#